data_AF-A0A7G9QJ93-F1
#
_entry.id   AF-A0A7G9QJ93-F1
#
_cell.length_a   1.000
_cell.length_b   1.000
_cell.length_c   1.000
_cell.angle_alpha   90.00
_cell.angle_beta   90.00
_cell.angle_gamma   90.00
#
_symmetry.space_group_name_H-M   'P 1'
#
loop_
_entity.id
_entity.type
_entity.pdbx_description
1 polymer ?
#
loop_
_entity_poly.entity_id
_entity_poly.type
_entity_poly.pdbx_seq_one_letter_code
_entity_poly.pdbx_strand_id
1 'polypeptide(L)'
;MGEKRIIPLVTKEGHNYLIQFEFLDKHILPKSLAVDVVDVLISVENNVGINNGYTLSLLAEIMRKFILENNVILYCYCDHAEIVRSDKRRDTSPQEYRSLLFSAMFAKQGNDDYVNQLIVINDKVDHYIHLISNINNVKDIELLKMEVSSNK
;
A
#
# COMPACT_ATOMS: atom_id res chain seq x y z
N MET A 1 -19.59 -3.46 -5.93
CA MET A 1 -18.92 -3.11 -4.66
C MET A 1 -18.49 -4.42 -4.03
N GLY A 2 -17.19 -4.60 -3.83
CA GLY A 2 -16.65 -5.85 -3.28
C GLY A 2 -16.79 -5.94 -1.76
N GLU A 3 -16.36 -7.07 -1.21
CA GLU A 3 -16.25 -7.25 0.23
C GLU A 3 -15.28 -6.23 0.83
N LYS A 4 -15.62 -5.69 2.01
CA LYS A 4 -14.86 -4.63 2.67
C LYS A 4 -14.58 -5.00 4.13
N ARG A 5 -13.32 -4.88 4.55
CA ARG A 5 -12.85 -5.04 5.93
C ARG A 5 -12.17 -3.76 6.40
N ILE A 6 -12.54 -3.27 7.59
CA ILE A 6 -11.91 -2.10 8.21
C ILE A 6 -11.22 -2.54 9.50
N ILE A 7 -9.97 -2.14 9.68
CA ILE A 7 -9.19 -2.37 10.89
C ILE A 7 -8.84 -1.01 11.49
N PRO A 8 -9.38 -0.65 12.67
CA PRO A 8 -8.97 0.55 13.38
C PRO A 8 -7.60 0.34 14.03
N LEU A 9 -6.78 1.39 14.06
CA LEU A 9 -5.50 1.41 14.74
C LEU A 9 -5.38 2.70 15.55
N VAL A 10 -5.32 2.57 16.88
CA VAL A 10 -4.98 3.66 17.78
C VAL A 10 -3.51 3.53 18.16
N THR A 11 -2.70 4.53 17.82
CA THR A 11 -1.27 4.51 18.13
C THR A 11 -1.02 5.00 19.56
N LYS A 12 0.20 4.76 20.07
CA LYS A 12 0.58 5.21 21.44
C LYS A 12 0.56 6.74 21.58
N GLU A 13 0.78 7.45 20.48
CA GLU A 13 0.77 8.90 20.40
C GLU A 13 -0.67 9.45 20.35
N GLY A 14 -1.67 8.59 20.15
CA GLY A 14 -3.08 8.95 20.08
C GLY A 14 -3.61 9.19 18.66
N HIS A 15 -2.85 8.80 17.61
CA HIS A 15 -3.36 8.83 16.25
C HIS A 15 -4.43 7.76 16.04
N ASN A 16 -5.53 8.14 15.42
CA ASN A 16 -6.60 7.20 15.05
C ASN A 16 -6.56 6.97 13.55
N TYR A 17 -6.12 5.77 13.16
CA TYR A 17 -6.09 5.30 11.79
C TYR A 17 -7.24 4.36 11.51
N LEU A 18 -7.74 4.41 10.28
CA LEU A 18 -8.57 3.37 9.69
C LEU A 18 -7.83 2.78 8.50
N ILE A 19 -7.63 1.46 8.54
CA ILE A 19 -7.04 0.69 7.44
C ILE A 19 -8.17 -0.10 6.80
N GLN A 20 -8.57 0.32 5.61
CA GLN A 20 -9.62 -0.31 4.84
C GLN A 20 -9.00 -1.21 3.77
N PHE A 21 -9.51 -2.43 3.70
CA PHE A 21 -9.24 -3.42 2.67
C PHE A 21 -10.53 -3.63 1.88
N GLU A 22 -10.52 -3.34 0.58
CA GLU A 22 -11.67 -3.53 -0.30
C GLU A 22 -11.29 -4.44 -1.47
N PHE A 23 -11.97 -5.58 -1.58
CA PHE A 23 -11.74 -6.52 -2.67
C PHE A 23 -12.22 -5.90 -3.98
N LEU A 24 -11.33 -5.82 -4.97
CA LEU A 24 -11.66 -5.35 -6.29
C LEU A 24 -12.52 -6.38 -7.02
N ASP A 25 -13.46 -5.89 -7.82
CA ASP A 25 -14.35 -6.75 -8.60
C ASP A 25 -13.55 -7.55 -9.64
N LYS A 26 -13.74 -8.88 -9.69
CA LYS A 26 -13.05 -9.73 -10.69
C LYS A 26 -13.38 -9.33 -12.13
N HIS A 27 -14.50 -8.65 -12.37
CA HIS A 27 -14.87 -8.18 -13.70
C HIS A 27 -14.00 -7.04 -14.23
N ILE A 28 -13.37 -6.26 -13.34
CA ILE A 28 -12.45 -5.16 -13.73
C ILE A 28 -10.99 -5.60 -13.73
N LEU A 29 -10.70 -6.81 -13.29
CA LEU A 29 -9.36 -7.38 -13.21
C LEU A 29 -9.07 -8.28 -14.40
N PRO A 30 -7.80 -8.44 -14.80
CA PRO A 30 -7.40 -9.44 -15.78
C PRO A 30 -7.93 -10.83 -15.43
N LYS A 31 -8.67 -11.46 -16.35
CA LYS A 31 -9.25 -12.81 -16.14
C LYS A 31 -8.21 -13.90 -15.86
N SER A 32 -6.95 -13.63 -16.20
CA SER A 32 -5.81 -14.54 -15.97
C SER A 32 -5.28 -14.48 -14.54
N LEU A 33 -5.71 -13.53 -13.70
CA LEU A 33 -5.30 -13.46 -12.31
C LEU A 33 -5.92 -14.60 -11.51
N ALA A 34 -5.07 -15.36 -10.81
CA ALA A 34 -5.51 -16.43 -9.92
C ALA A 34 -5.81 -15.93 -8.50
N VAL A 35 -5.30 -14.75 -8.15
CA VAL A 35 -5.32 -14.17 -6.80
C VAL A 35 -6.17 -12.91 -6.78
N ASP A 36 -6.92 -12.72 -5.69
CA ASP A 36 -7.74 -11.53 -5.51
C ASP A 36 -6.86 -10.29 -5.26
N VAL A 37 -7.29 -9.16 -5.80
CA VAL A 37 -6.64 -7.86 -5.61
C VAL A 37 -7.48 -7.04 -4.64
N VAL A 38 -6.81 -6.44 -3.66
CA VAL A 38 -7.44 -5.69 -2.57
C VAL A 38 -6.90 -4.28 -2.57
N ASP A 39 -7.76 -3.29 -2.77
CA ASP A 39 -7.43 -1.89 -2.59
C ASP A 39 -7.27 -1.56 -1.11
N VAL A 40 -6.20 -0.82 -0.80
CA VAL A 40 -5.85 -0.44 0.57
C VAL A 40 -5.94 1.06 0.73
N LEU A 41 -6.85 1.50 1.59
CA LEU A 41 -6.96 2.88 2.03
C LEU A 41 -6.51 3.00 3.49
N ILE A 42 -5.50 3.82 3.73
CA ILE A 42 -5.07 4.20 5.08
C ILE A 42 -5.47 5.65 5.30
N SER A 43 -6.47 5.88 6.15
CA SER A 43 -6.91 7.22 6.53
C SER A 43 -6.58 7.50 8.00
N VAL A 44 -6.39 8.77 8.32
CA VAL A 44 -6.20 9.26 9.69
C VAL A 44 -7.38 10.15 10.04
N GLU A 45 -8.15 9.77 11.05
CA GLU A 45 -9.30 10.56 11.53
C GLU A 45 -8.86 11.64 12.52
N ASN A 46 -7.83 11.36 13.31
CA ASN A 46 -7.26 12.30 14.26
C ASN A 46 -5.74 12.30 14.14
N ASN A 47 -5.19 13.38 13.60
CA ASN A 47 -3.75 13.56 13.47
C ASN A 47 -3.22 14.45 14.61
N VAL A 48 -2.63 13.81 15.62
CA VAL A 48 -2.13 14.47 16.84
C VAL A 48 -0.63 14.78 16.81
N GLY A 49 0.05 14.66 15.65
CA GLY A 49 1.48 14.97 15.55
C GLY A 49 2.25 14.17 14.48
N ILE A 50 3.49 13.82 14.80
CA ILE A 50 4.39 13.06 13.91
C ILE A 50 4.40 11.60 14.34
N ASN A 51 4.11 10.68 13.40
CA ASN A 51 4.29 9.26 13.64
C ASN A 51 5.75 8.91 13.89
N ASN A 52 6.00 8.04 14.86
CA ASN A 52 7.29 7.38 14.99
C ASN A 52 7.34 6.10 14.13
N GLY A 53 8.53 5.50 14.05
CA GLY A 53 8.73 4.27 13.28
C GLY A 53 7.95 3.05 13.82
N TYR A 54 7.40 3.12 15.03
CA TYR A 54 6.57 2.04 15.59
C TYR A 54 5.19 2.00 14.93
N THR A 55 4.55 3.15 14.66
CA THR A 55 3.30 3.20 13.89
C THR A 55 3.46 2.55 12.52
N LEU A 56 4.54 2.88 11.80
CA LEU A 56 4.83 2.27 10.50
C LEU A 56 5.01 0.74 10.64
N SER A 57 5.66 0.29 11.71
CA SER A 57 5.86 -1.15 11.93
C SER A 57 4.53 -1.88 12.18
N LEU A 58 3.60 -1.26 12.92
CA LEU A 58 2.25 -1.79 13.15
C LEU A 58 1.43 -1.84 11.87
N LEU A 59 1.48 -0.79 11.03
CA LEU A 59 0.78 -0.77 9.75
C LEU A 59 1.21 -1.94 8.85
N ALA A 60 2.52 -2.16 8.69
CA ALA A 60 2.98 -3.29 7.91
C ALA A 60 2.66 -4.63 8.56
N GLU A 61 2.67 -4.76 9.89
CA GLU A 61 2.23 -5.99 10.55
C GLU A 61 0.76 -6.32 10.23
N ILE A 62 -0.13 -5.33 10.26
CA ILE A 62 -1.54 -5.48 9.93
C ILE A 62 -1.71 -5.93 8.48
N MET A 63 -1.06 -5.23 7.54
CA MET A 63 -1.10 -5.57 6.12
C MET A 63 -0.55 -6.97 5.85
N ARG A 64 0.56 -7.34 6.50
CA ARG A 64 1.17 -8.67 6.37
C ARG A 64 0.24 -9.77 6.88
N LYS A 65 -0.37 -9.60 8.04
CA LYS A 65 -1.36 -10.55 8.58
C LYS A 65 -2.52 -10.72 7.61
N PHE A 66 -3.02 -9.62 7.04
CA PHE A 66 -4.09 -9.67 6.06
C PHE A 66 -3.68 -10.45 4.79
N ILE A 67 -2.48 -10.24 4.26
CA ILE A 67 -1.96 -11.03 3.13
C ILE A 67 -1.90 -12.52 3.48
N LEU A 68 -1.38 -12.86 4.66
CA LEU A 68 -1.23 -14.27 5.09
C LEU A 68 -2.58 -14.97 5.27
N GLU A 69 -3.57 -14.27 5.84
CA GLU A 69 -4.90 -14.81 6.08
C GLU A 69 -5.70 -15.05 4.78
N ASN A 70 -5.49 -14.21 3.76
CA ASN A 70 -6.37 -14.18 2.58
C ASN A 70 -5.67 -14.60 1.28
N ASN A 71 -4.34 -14.71 1.25
CA ASN A 71 -3.55 -14.93 0.04
C ASN A 71 -3.95 -13.97 -1.11
N VAL A 72 -3.66 -12.68 -0.94
CA VAL A 72 -4.10 -11.59 -1.84
C VAL A 72 -2.95 -10.73 -2.31
N ILE A 73 -3.18 -9.92 -3.35
CA ILE A 73 -2.32 -8.78 -3.72
C ILE A 73 -2.93 -7.50 -3.15
N LEU A 74 -2.19 -6.80 -2.30
CA LEU A 74 -2.56 -5.45 -1.86
C LEU A 74 -2.16 -4.44 -2.92
N TYR A 75 -3.13 -3.65 -3.38
CA TYR A 75 -2.95 -2.50 -4.24
C TYR A 75 -2.96 -1.24 -3.37
N CYS A 76 -1.82 -0.54 -3.30
CA CYS A 76 -1.65 0.64 -2.45
C CYS A 76 -1.26 1.85 -3.30
N TYR A 77 -2.22 2.73 -3.58
CA TYR A 77 -1.97 4.01 -4.24
C TYR A 77 -1.50 5.08 -3.25
N CYS A 78 -0.39 5.76 -3.55
CA CYS A 78 0.07 6.89 -2.74
C CYS A 78 -0.69 8.16 -3.14
N ASP A 79 -1.38 8.82 -2.20
CA ASP A 79 -2.09 10.07 -2.49
C ASP A 79 -1.19 11.31 -2.57
N HIS A 80 -1.74 12.39 -3.14
CA HIS A 80 -1.07 13.69 -3.21
C HIS A 80 -1.28 14.56 -1.97
N ALA A 81 -1.93 14.05 -0.91
CA ALA A 81 -2.22 14.88 0.26
C ALA A 81 -0.91 15.35 0.90
N GLU A 82 -0.88 16.56 1.44
CA GLU A 82 0.34 17.05 2.08
C GLU A 82 0.73 16.18 3.27
N ILE A 83 2.04 16.04 3.47
CA ILE A 83 2.64 15.28 4.55
C ILE A 83 3.86 16.02 5.05
N VAL A 84 4.06 16.04 6.36
CA VAL A 84 5.26 16.64 6.97
C VAL A 84 6.49 15.84 6.52
N ARG A 85 7.43 16.52 5.88
CA ARG A 85 8.69 15.96 5.37
C ARG A 85 9.86 16.59 6.13
N SER A 86 10.91 15.81 6.36
CA SER A 86 12.17 16.35 6.90
C SER A 86 12.82 17.32 5.90
N ASP A 87 13.65 18.25 6.38
CA ASP A 87 14.39 19.18 5.50
C ASP A 87 15.17 18.48 4.38
N LYS A 88 15.72 17.29 4.65
CA LYS A 88 16.45 16.48 3.65
C LYS A 88 15.57 15.91 2.53
N ARG A 89 14.25 15.96 2.68
CA ARG A 89 13.22 15.42 1.77
C ARG A 89 12.20 16.50 1.37
N ARG A 90 12.52 17.78 1.59
CA ARG A 90 11.64 18.91 1.32
C ARG A 90 11.24 19.01 -0.15
N ASP A 91 12.13 18.62 -1.05
CA ASP A 91 11.94 18.69 -2.51
C ASP A 91 11.28 17.42 -3.09
N THR A 92 11.11 16.38 -2.26
CA THR A 92 10.39 15.16 -2.63
C THR A 92 8.88 15.45 -2.65
N SER A 93 8.19 15.01 -3.69
CA SER A 93 6.73 15.16 -3.76
C SER A 93 6.04 14.40 -2.62
N PRO A 94 4.83 14.81 -2.17
CA PRO A 94 4.11 14.08 -1.13
C PRO A 94 3.87 12.60 -1.49
N GLN A 95 3.64 12.29 -2.76
CA GLN A 95 3.47 10.92 -3.25
C GLN A 95 4.76 10.12 -3.19
N GLU A 96 5.84 10.65 -3.76
CA GLU A 96 7.14 9.97 -3.78
C GLU A 96 7.63 9.72 -2.35
N TYR A 97 7.41 10.68 -1.44
CA TYR A 97 7.76 10.52 -0.03
C TYR A 97 6.98 9.38 0.64
N ARG A 98 5.67 9.24 0.36
CA ARG A 98 4.87 8.10 0.82
C ARG A 98 5.37 6.79 0.25
N SER A 99 5.67 6.73 -1.04
CA SER A 99 6.24 5.55 -1.69
C SER A 99 7.53 5.09 -1.01
N LEU A 100 8.42 6.04 -0.69
CA LEU A 100 9.65 5.76 0.06
C LEU A 100 9.36 5.24 1.47
N LEU A 101 8.38 5.82 2.17
CA LEU A 101 7.98 5.34 3.50
C LEU A 101 7.41 3.91 3.44
N PHE A 102 6.52 3.62 2.50
CA PHE A 102 5.97 2.28 2.29
C PHE A 102 7.07 1.27 1.95
N SER A 103 7.98 1.62 1.03
CA SER A 103 9.12 0.78 0.67
C SER A 103 9.99 0.44 1.88
N ALA A 104 10.36 1.46 2.68
CA ALA A 104 11.16 1.30 3.88
C ALA A 104 10.46 0.45 4.94
N MET A 105 9.14 0.61 5.08
CA MET A 105 8.31 -0.10 6.04
C MET A 105 8.34 -1.62 5.79
N PHE A 106 8.22 -2.06 4.54
CA PHE A 106 8.28 -3.49 4.19
C PHE A 106 9.70 -4.04 4.15
N ALA A 107 10.68 -3.27 3.67
CA ALA A 107 12.08 -3.69 3.68
C ALA A 107 12.60 -3.97 5.11
N LYS A 108 12.18 -3.15 6.08
CA LYS A 108 12.59 -3.30 7.49
C LYS A 108 12.04 -4.57 8.15
N GLN A 109 10.97 -5.16 7.62
CA GLN A 109 10.46 -6.43 8.15
C GLN A 109 11.33 -7.64 7.78
N GLY A 110 12.34 -7.47 6.91
CA GLY A 110 13.38 -8.48 6.66
C GLY A 110 12.83 -9.83 6.23
N ASN A 111 11.73 -9.83 5.47
CA ASN A 111 10.99 -11.04 5.17
C ASN A 111 11.02 -11.34 3.67
N ASP A 112 11.82 -12.33 3.31
CA ASP A 112 11.98 -12.83 1.93
C ASP A 112 10.70 -13.50 1.40
N ASP A 113 9.70 -13.74 2.24
CA ASP A 113 8.41 -14.32 1.85
C ASP A 113 7.48 -13.32 1.15
N TYR A 114 7.86 -12.04 1.05
CA TYR A 114 7.01 -10.99 0.48
C TYR A 114 7.73 -10.22 -0.60
N VAL A 115 6.93 -9.76 -1.56
CA VAL A 115 7.37 -8.84 -2.61
C VAL A 115 6.59 -7.54 -2.47
N ASN A 116 7.31 -6.43 -2.63
CA ASN A 116 6.73 -5.10 -2.81
C ASN A 116 7.19 -4.59 -4.17
N GLN A 117 6.29 -4.65 -5.14
CA GLN A 117 6.54 -4.20 -6.50
C GLN A 117 6.01 -2.78 -6.67
N LEU A 118 6.92 -1.81 -6.85
CA LEU A 118 6.58 -0.44 -7.18
C LEU A 118 6.23 -0.32 -8.68
N ILE A 119 5.16 0.42 -8.96
CA ILE A 119 4.77 0.91 -10.29
C ILE A 119 4.76 2.43 -10.23
N VAL A 120 5.39 3.06 -11.23
CA VAL A 120 5.33 4.51 -11.42
C VAL A 120 4.70 4.79 -12.78
N ILE A 121 3.54 5.47 -12.76
CA ILE A 121 2.84 5.92 -13.97
C ILE A 121 3.05 7.42 -14.08
N ASN A 122 3.52 7.87 -15.25
CA ASN A 122 3.75 9.28 -15.51
C ASN A 122 2.67 9.75 -16.49
N ASP A 123 1.62 10.39 -15.98
CA ASP A 123 0.57 11.04 -16.77
C ASP A 123 0.32 12.46 -16.24
N LYS A 124 1.15 13.41 -16.71
CA LYS A 124 1.26 14.82 -16.25
C LYS A 124 1.77 14.99 -14.82
N VAL A 125 1.48 14.05 -13.93
CA VAL A 125 2.07 13.89 -12.61
C VAL A 125 2.50 12.44 -12.42
N ASP A 126 3.45 12.22 -11.51
CA ASP A 126 3.85 10.86 -11.14
C ASP A 126 2.81 10.25 -10.20
N HIS A 127 2.44 9.01 -10.49
CA HIS A 127 1.57 8.17 -9.67
C HIS A 127 2.36 6.98 -9.15
N TYR A 128 2.44 6.85 -7.83
CA TYR A 128 3.17 5.76 -7.17
C TYR A 128 2.21 4.71 -6.62
N ILE A 129 2.33 3.48 -7.09
CA ILE A 129 1.50 2.35 -6.68
C ILE A 129 2.40 1.22 -6.20
N HIS A 130 2.10 0.68 -5.02
CA HIS A 130 2.74 -0.53 -4.50
C HIS A 130 1.82 -1.73 -4.64
N LEU A 131 2.30 -2.78 -5.30
CA LEU A 131 1.70 -4.10 -5.30
C LEU A 131 2.42 -4.98 -4.29
N ILE A 132 1.73 -5.41 -3.24
CA ILE A 132 2.34 -6.12 -2.13
C ILE A 132 1.66 -7.47 -1.93
N SER A 133 2.42 -8.55 -1.95
CA SER A 133 1.88 -9.89 -1.73
C SER A 133 2.95 -10.84 -1.21
N ASN A 134 2.53 -12.08 -0.94
CA ASN A 134 3.44 -13.18 -0.76
C ASN A 134 4.24 -13.44 -2.05
N ILE A 135 5.50 -13.82 -1.92
CA ILE A 135 6.41 -14.08 -3.05
C ILE A 135 5.89 -15.16 -4.01
N ASN A 136 5.04 -16.09 -3.52
CA ASN A 136 4.42 -17.12 -4.35
C ASN A 136 3.46 -16.53 -5.41
N ASN A 137 2.98 -15.30 -5.22
CA ASN A 137 2.06 -14.62 -6.13
C ASN A 137 2.78 -13.72 -7.16
N VAL A 138 4.10 -13.86 -7.34
CA VAL A 138 4.90 -12.99 -8.23
C VAL A 138 4.36 -12.94 -9.66
N LYS A 139 3.84 -14.06 -10.17
CA LYS A 139 3.28 -14.14 -11.53
C LYS A 139 2.06 -13.25 -11.68
N ASP A 140 1.15 -13.28 -10.71
CA ASP A 140 -0.05 -12.45 -10.70
C ASP A 140 0.30 -10.97 -10.51
N ILE A 141 1.33 -10.65 -9.72
CA ILE A 141 1.85 -9.28 -9.59
C ILE A 141 2.36 -8.75 -10.93
N GLU A 142 3.16 -9.52 -11.66
CA GLU A 142 3.66 -9.08 -12.97
C GLU A 142 2.53 -8.92 -14.00
N LEU A 143 1.53 -9.81 -13.98
CA LEU A 143 0.32 -9.66 -14.81
C LEU A 143 -0.41 -8.35 -14.51
N LEU A 144 -0.69 -8.07 -13.23
CA LEU A 144 -1.38 -6.86 -12.82
C LEU A 144 -0.56 -5.61 -13.14
N LYS A 145 0.76 -5.65 -12.96
CA LYS A 145 1.66 -4.56 -13.32
C LYS A 145 1.65 -4.24 -14.80
N MET A 146 1.65 -5.26 -15.67
CA MET A 146 1.54 -5.06 -17.11
C MET A 146 0.20 -4.36 -17.44
N GLU A 147 -0.92 -4.85 -16.89
CA GLU A 147 -2.24 -4.25 -17.11
C GLU A 147 -2.30 -2.78 -16.70
N VAL A 148 -1.84 -2.47 -15.48
CA VAL A 148 -1.81 -1.10 -14.95
C VAL A 148 -0.91 -0.19 -15.78
N SER A 149 0.20 -0.72 -16.30
CA SER A 149 1.15 0.04 -17.11
C SER A 149 0.72 0.20 -18.58
N SER A 150 -0.14 -0.68 -19.08
CA SER A 150 -0.64 -0.68 -20.46
C SER A 150 -1.83 0.24 -20.69
N ASN A 151 -2.54 0.64 -19.64
CA ASN A 151 -3.65 1.60 -19.70
C ASN A 151 -3.18 3.09 -19.74
N LYS A 152 -2.00 3.34 -20.33
CA LYS A 152 -1.44 4.69 -20.58
C LYS A 152 -1.99 5.32 -21.86
#